data_AF-A0A0Q5VXH6-F1
#
_entry.id   AF-A0A0Q5VXH6-F1
#
_cell.length_a   1.000
_cell.length_b   1.000
_cell.length_c   1.000
_cell.angle_alpha   90.00
_cell.angle_beta   90.00
_cell.angle_gamma   90.00
#
_symmetry.space_group_name_H-M   'P 1'
#
loop_
_entity.id
_entity.type
_entity.pdbx_description
1 polymer ?
#
loop_
_entity_poly.entity_id
_entity_poly.type
_entity_poly.pdbx_seq_one_letter_code
_entity_poly.pdbx_strand_id
1 'polypeptide(L)'
;MQHAWATALETVDTLTKQALKSNVGEPEWMRFFALMGAEIAHREGQPLVPDTPETTSERREELRALAKTLKVVQRLGAYGRTVQVLEGEVVRKDQRHFLLDLDIPAGELSVRTYSNAAATEDAYGGLESEAGSDRDVVLVAVSSMATLRRAYPNYFLDTTAFVNLVSDVVKAPRR
;
A
#
# COMPACT_ATOMS: atom_id res chain seq x y z
N MET A 1 8.64 2.09 -22.06
CA MET A 1 9.20 2.02 -20.69
C MET A 1 8.63 3.08 -19.75
N GLN A 2 7.93 4.12 -20.24
CA GLN A 2 7.12 5.04 -19.41
C GLN A 2 5.99 4.38 -18.60
N HIS A 3 5.58 3.14 -18.94
CA HIS A 3 4.53 2.42 -18.21
C HIS A 3 4.95 2.06 -16.78
N ALA A 4 6.19 1.65 -16.53
CA ALA A 4 6.61 1.30 -15.17
C ALA A 4 6.67 2.52 -14.25
N TRP A 5 7.14 3.66 -14.76
CA TRP A 5 7.15 4.93 -14.04
C TRP A 5 5.73 5.45 -13.80
N ALA A 6 4.88 5.50 -14.84
CA ALA A 6 3.49 5.96 -14.69
C ALA A 6 2.67 5.05 -13.77
N THR A 7 2.81 3.73 -13.88
CA THR A 7 2.13 2.77 -13.00
C THR A 7 2.68 2.81 -11.58
N ALA A 8 3.99 2.97 -11.40
CA ALA A 8 4.56 3.20 -10.07
C ALA A 8 4.03 4.52 -9.49
N LEU A 9 4.04 5.61 -10.25
CA LEU A 9 3.55 6.92 -9.81
C LEU A 9 2.04 6.89 -9.51
N GLU A 10 1.24 6.17 -10.30
CA GLU A 10 -0.20 5.98 -10.08
C GLU A 10 -0.46 5.08 -8.86
N THR A 11 0.34 4.02 -8.69
CA THR A 11 0.29 3.15 -7.51
C THR A 11 0.67 3.93 -6.26
N VAL A 12 1.72 4.74 -6.35
CA VAL A 12 2.19 5.66 -5.32
C VAL A 12 1.13 6.71 -5.01
N ASP A 13 0.54 7.38 -6.00
CA ASP A 13 -0.47 8.41 -5.79
C ASP A 13 -1.75 7.81 -5.17
N THR A 14 -2.13 6.61 -5.60
CA THR A 14 -3.27 5.86 -5.02
C THR A 14 -2.99 5.44 -3.58
N LEU A 15 -1.81 4.89 -3.31
CA LEU A 15 -1.38 4.49 -1.97
C LEU A 15 -1.19 5.70 -1.07
N THR A 16 -0.66 6.81 -1.58
CA THR A 16 -0.46 8.07 -0.86
C THR A 16 -1.82 8.66 -0.48
N LYS A 17 -2.73 8.83 -1.44
CA LYS A 17 -4.09 9.37 -1.16
C LYS A 17 -4.89 8.57 -0.16
N GLN A 18 -4.63 7.28 0.00
CA GLN A 18 -5.33 6.42 0.97
C GLN A 18 -4.56 6.25 2.28
N ALA A 19 -3.23 6.16 2.26
CA ALA A 19 -2.40 6.21 3.47
C ALA A 19 -2.57 7.56 4.20
N LEU A 20 -2.72 8.66 3.45
CA LEU A 20 -3.01 10.00 3.97
C LEU A 20 -4.36 10.12 4.70
N LYS A 21 -5.29 9.17 4.55
CA LYS A 21 -6.53 9.15 5.34
C LYS A 21 -6.31 8.61 6.76
N SER A 22 -5.25 7.84 6.97
CA SER A 22 -4.74 7.48 8.29
C SER A 22 -3.70 8.55 8.64
N ASN A 23 -3.99 9.40 9.63
CA ASN A 23 -3.26 10.64 9.95
C ASN A 23 -1.80 10.44 10.46
N VAL A 24 -1.14 9.33 10.10
CA VAL A 24 0.14 8.85 10.63
C VAL A 24 1.13 8.57 9.48
N GLY A 25 2.20 9.35 9.40
CA GLY A 25 3.34 9.12 8.50
C GLY A 25 3.33 9.89 7.17
N GLU A 26 2.49 10.92 7.05
CA GLU A 26 2.35 11.75 5.83
C GLU A 26 3.69 12.31 5.31
N PRO A 27 4.55 12.95 6.13
CA PRO A 27 5.82 13.50 5.67
C PRO A 27 6.82 12.43 5.23
N GLU A 28 6.90 11.32 5.96
CA GLU A 28 7.81 10.22 5.64
C GLU A 28 7.44 9.53 4.33
N TRP A 29 6.14 9.33 4.07
CA TRP A 29 5.67 8.77 2.81
C TRP A 29 5.95 9.69 1.63
N MET A 30 5.66 10.99 1.75
CA MET A 30 5.99 11.97 0.72
C MET A 30 7.49 11.97 0.40
N ARG A 31 8.33 11.94 1.44
CA ARG A 31 9.79 11.89 1.27
C ARG A 31 10.24 10.60 0.59
N PHE A 32 9.71 9.46 1.01
CA PHE A 32 10.02 8.16 0.40
C PHE A 32 9.71 8.16 -1.10
N PHE A 33 8.54 8.69 -1.49
CA PHE A 33 8.13 8.72 -2.89
C PHE A 33 8.93 9.70 -3.74
N ALA A 34 9.28 10.87 -3.20
CA ALA A 34 10.17 11.81 -3.88
C ALA A 34 11.53 11.17 -4.20
N LEU A 35 12.13 10.47 -3.23
CA LEU A 35 13.40 9.78 -3.42
C LEU A 35 13.32 8.61 -4.40
N MET A 36 12.23 7.83 -4.37
CA MET A 36 12.00 6.77 -5.35
C MET A 36 11.84 7.34 -6.76
N GLY A 37 11.12 8.47 -6.90
CA GLY A 37 10.99 9.19 -8.16
C GLY A 37 12.34 9.65 -8.70
N ALA A 38 13.20 10.21 -7.83
CA ALA A 38 14.56 10.60 -8.20
C ALA A 38 15.44 9.41 -8.62
N GLU A 39 15.31 8.25 -7.96
CA GLU A 39 16.05 7.05 -8.34
C GLU A 39 15.60 6.46 -9.69
N ILE A 40 14.29 6.52 -9.99
CA ILE A 40 13.77 6.13 -11.30
C ILE A 40 14.27 7.11 -12.38
N ALA A 41 14.15 8.42 -12.14
CA ALA A 41 14.64 9.44 -13.06
C ALA A 41 16.13 9.26 -13.35
N HIS A 42 16.95 8.99 -12.33
CA HIS A 42 18.37 8.68 -12.48
C HIS A 42 18.61 7.45 -13.37
N ARG A 43 17.86 6.35 -13.18
CA ARG A 43 17.98 5.13 -14.02
C ARG A 43 17.57 5.38 -15.47
N GLU A 44 16.64 6.30 -15.71
CA GLU A 44 16.14 6.65 -17.04
C GLU A 44 16.91 7.79 -17.72
N GLY A 45 17.96 8.32 -17.07
CA GLY A 45 18.74 9.46 -17.58
C GLY A 45 17.94 10.77 -17.64
N GLN A 46 16.89 10.90 -16.83
CA GLN A 46 16.06 12.10 -16.70
C GLN A 46 16.60 13.02 -15.60
N PRO A 47 16.23 14.33 -15.61
CA PRO A 47 16.53 15.24 -14.51
C PRO A 47 15.99 14.71 -13.19
N LEU A 48 16.77 14.86 -12.12
CA LEU A 48 16.36 14.45 -10.78
C LEU A 48 15.17 15.27 -10.29
N VAL A 49 14.39 14.68 -9.39
CA VAL A 49 13.31 15.39 -8.70
C VAL A 49 13.92 16.49 -7.82
N PRO A 50 13.40 17.73 -7.85
CA PRO A 50 13.86 18.80 -6.95
C PRO A 50 13.83 18.38 -5.48
N ASP A 51 14.70 18.98 -4.67
CA ASP A 51 14.83 18.70 -3.23
C ASP A 51 15.24 17.26 -2.89
N THR A 52 15.81 16.51 -3.85
CA THR A 52 16.39 15.17 -3.61
C THR A 52 17.92 15.17 -3.73
N PRO A 53 18.64 14.33 -2.98
CA PRO A 53 20.10 14.25 -3.08
C PRO A 53 20.58 13.88 -4.50
N GLU A 54 21.61 14.56 -5.00
CA GLU A 54 22.21 14.28 -6.31
C GLU A 54 22.98 12.94 -6.31
N THR A 55 23.58 12.61 -5.17
CA THR A 55 24.35 11.38 -5.00
C THR A 55 23.44 10.17 -4.83
N THR A 56 23.62 9.16 -5.68
CA THR A 56 22.89 7.90 -5.60
C THR A 56 23.07 7.18 -4.25
N SER A 57 24.24 7.27 -3.63
CA SER A 57 24.49 6.68 -2.31
C SER A 57 23.60 7.30 -1.22
N GLU A 58 23.54 8.64 -1.17
CA GLU A 58 22.74 9.37 -0.18
C GLU A 58 21.25 9.10 -0.36
N ARG A 59 20.74 9.15 -1.60
CA ARG A 59 19.33 8.80 -1.89
C ARG A 59 18.98 7.40 -1.43
N ARG A 60 19.83 6.41 -1.74
CA ARG A 60 19.58 5.00 -1.39
C ARG A 60 19.67 4.74 0.10
N GLU A 61 20.52 5.47 0.82
CA GLU A 61 20.62 5.38 2.26
C GLU A 61 19.36 5.92 2.95
N GLU A 62 18.90 7.10 2.53
CA GLU A 62 17.67 7.69 3.04
C GLU A 62 16.44 6.84 2.68
N LEU A 63 16.38 6.33 1.44
CA LEU A 63 15.34 5.38 1.01
C LEU A 63 15.31 4.11 1.86
N ARG A 64 16.48 3.56 2.22
CA ARG A 64 16.57 2.39 3.10
C ARG A 64 16.01 2.68 4.48
N ALA A 65 16.34 3.84 5.06
CA ALA A 65 15.83 4.24 6.37
C ALA A 65 14.31 4.37 6.34
N LEU A 66 13.78 5.12 5.37
CA LEU A 66 12.33 5.33 5.20
C LEU A 66 11.59 4.03 4.88
N ALA A 67 12.12 3.19 3.98
CA ALA A 67 11.52 1.91 3.65
C ALA A 67 11.38 0.98 4.86
N LYS A 68 12.35 1.02 5.78
CA LYS A 68 12.33 0.26 7.04
C LYS A 68 11.34 0.85 8.03
N THR A 69 11.37 2.17 8.24
CA THR A 69 10.46 2.87 9.18
C THR A 69 9.00 2.69 8.76
N LEU A 70 8.71 2.87 7.47
CA LEU A 70 7.36 2.75 6.90
C LEU A 70 6.95 1.31 6.60
N LYS A 71 7.85 0.33 6.80
CA LYS A 71 7.60 -1.09 6.48
C LYS A 71 7.07 -1.28 5.04
N VAL A 72 7.59 -0.51 4.08
CA VAL A 72 7.02 -0.39 2.71
C VAL A 72 6.91 -1.74 2.02
N VAL A 73 7.97 -2.54 2.03
CA VAL A 73 7.98 -3.86 1.38
C VAL A 73 6.94 -4.80 1.98
N GLN A 74 6.76 -4.76 3.31
CA GLN A 74 5.80 -5.60 4.03
C GLN A 74 4.36 -5.15 3.70
N ARG A 75 4.08 -3.85 3.80
CA ARG A 75 2.76 -3.27 3.50
C ARG A 75 2.34 -3.53 2.06
N LEU A 76 3.21 -3.22 1.10
CA LEU A 76 2.92 -3.43 -0.33
C LEU A 76 2.78 -4.91 -0.69
N GLY A 77 3.61 -5.78 -0.09
CA GLY A 77 3.52 -7.22 -0.29
C GLY A 77 2.23 -7.81 0.31
N ALA A 78 1.77 -7.28 1.44
CA ALA A 78 0.49 -7.63 2.05
C ALA A 78 -0.68 -7.23 1.13
N TYR A 79 -0.68 -6.00 0.59
CA TYR A 79 -1.68 -5.57 -0.39
C TYR A 79 -1.69 -6.41 -1.67
N GLY A 80 -0.53 -6.82 -2.18
CA GLY A 80 -0.45 -7.68 -3.37
C GLY A 80 -1.05 -9.08 -3.16
N ARG A 81 -0.96 -9.64 -1.94
CA ARG A 81 -1.58 -10.94 -1.60
C ARG A 81 -3.08 -10.84 -1.41
N THR A 82 -3.56 -9.72 -0.88
CA THR A 82 -4.99 -9.41 -0.71
C THR A 82 -5.79 -9.58 -2.01
N VAL A 83 -5.26 -9.12 -3.14
CA VAL A 83 -5.90 -9.26 -4.47
C VAL A 83 -6.27 -10.72 -4.75
N GLN A 84 -5.33 -11.64 -4.48
CA GLN A 84 -5.47 -13.06 -4.80
C GLN A 84 -6.52 -13.76 -3.93
N VAL A 85 -6.62 -13.36 -2.66
CA VAL A 85 -7.62 -13.91 -1.73
C VAL A 85 -9.03 -13.47 -2.10
N LEU A 86 -9.21 -12.18 -2.41
CA LEU A 86 -10.53 -11.62 -2.75
C LEU A 86 -11.05 -12.06 -4.12
N GLU A 87 -10.18 -12.31 -5.10
CA GLU A 87 -10.58 -12.83 -6.42
C GLU A 87 -11.04 -14.30 -6.38
N GLY A 88 -10.65 -15.06 -5.35
CA GLY A 88 -11.09 -16.43 -5.11
C GLY A 88 -12.39 -16.59 -4.33
N GLU A 89 -12.86 -15.54 -3.65
CA GLU A 89 -14.04 -15.57 -2.79
C GLU A 89 -15.34 -15.33 -3.59
N VAL A 90 -16.23 -16.33 -3.59
CA VAL A 90 -17.58 -16.20 -4.18
C VAL A 90 -18.47 -15.41 -3.22
N VAL A 91 -18.51 -14.09 -3.40
CA VAL A 91 -19.39 -13.20 -2.63
C VAL A 91 -20.86 -13.54 -2.92
N ARG A 92 -21.64 -13.85 -1.87
CA ARG A 92 -23.09 -14.04 -1.97
C ARG A 92 -23.82 -12.70 -2.09
N LYS A 93 -24.92 -12.66 -2.86
CA LYS A 93 -25.67 -11.43 -3.21
C LYS A 93 -26.26 -10.67 -2.01
N ASP A 94 -26.36 -11.30 -0.84
CA ASP A 94 -26.98 -10.77 0.37
C ASP A 94 -26.00 -10.09 1.34
N GLN A 95 -24.70 -10.17 1.08
CA GLN A 95 -23.66 -9.58 1.93
C GLN A 95 -23.27 -8.18 1.41
N ARG A 96 -23.61 -7.15 2.18
CA ARG A 96 -23.46 -5.72 1.79
C ARG A 96 -22.40 -4.96 2.59
N HIS A 97 -21.80 -5.61 3.58
CA HIS A 97 -20.76 -5.03 4.43
C HIS A 97 -19.54 -5.93 4.44
N PHE A 98 -18.37 -5.35 4.17
CA PHE A 98 -17.08 -6.00 4.12
C PHE A 98 -16.17 -5.31 5.12
N LEU A 99 -15.65 -6.08 6.06
CA LEU A 99 -14.60 -5.66 6.97
C LEU A 99 -13.30 -6.30 6.49
N LEU A 100 -12.38 -5.44 6.07
CA LEU A 100 -11.04 -5.81 5.64
C LEU A 100 -10.11 -5.59 6.82
N ASP A 101 -9.46 -6.65 7.27
CA ASP A 101 -8.50 -6.64 8.37
C ASP A 101 -7.18 -7.18 7.83
N LEU A 102 -6.26 -6.27 7.52
CA LEU A 102 -4.94 -6.61 6.99
C LEU A 102 -3.92 -6.57 8.13
N ASP A 103 -3.40 -7.75 8.47
CA ASP A 103 -2.24 -7.88 9.35
C ASP A 103 -0.98 -7.65 8.50
N ILE A 104 -0.31 -6.51 8.65
CA ILE A 104 0.88 -6.15 7.85
C ILE A 104 2.07 -7.09 8.13
N PRO A 105 2.39 -7.43 9.40
CA PRO A 105 3.43 -8.41 9.72
C PRO A 105 3.21 -9.80 9.09
N ALA A 106 2.00 -10.35 9.18
CA ALA A 106 1.65 -11.62 8.54
C ALA A 106 1.45 -11.46 7.01
N GLY A 107 1.12 -10.25 6.58
CA GLY A 107 0.52 -9.93 5.28
C GLY A 107 -0.58 -10.90 4.92
N GLU A 108 -1.45 -11.16 5.90
CA GLU A 108 -2.65 -11.95 5.79
C GLU A 108 -3.84 -11.00 5.83
N LEU A 109 -4.75 -11.16 4.87
CA LEU A 109 -6.00 -10.42 4.82
C LEU A 109 -7.12 -11.32 5.34
N SER A 110 -7.76 -10.88 6.40
CA SER A 110 -9.02 -11.45 6.86
C SER A 110 -10.18 -10.63 6.30
N VAL A 111 -11.03 -11.29 5.51
CA VAL A 111 -12.24 -10.68 4.96
C VAL A 111 -13.43 -11.19 5.75
N ARG A 112 -14.12 -10.28 6.45
CA ARG A 112 -15.34 -10.63 7.18
C ARG A 112 -16.53 -9.94 6.52
N THR A 113 -17.53 -10.74 6.17
CA THR A 113 -18.74 -10.26 5.50
C THR A 113 -19.92 -10.25 6.46
N TYR A 114 -20.68 -9.16 6.46
CA TYR A 114 -21.84 -9.00 7.32
C TYR A 114 -23.08 -8.64 6.48
N SER A 115 -24.23 -9.18 6.89
CA SER A 115 -25.54 -8.88 6.29
C SER A 115 -26.26 -7.72 6.99
N ASN A 116 -25.83 -7.34 8.20
CA ASN A 116 -26.43 -6.30 9.03
C ASN A 116 -25.39 -5.23 9.42
N ALA A 117 -25.75 -3.95 9.25
CA ALA A 117 -24.92 -2.79 9.59
C ALA A 117 -24.56 -2.72 11.09
N ALA A 118 -25.49 -3.07 12.00
CA ALA A 118 -25.23 -2.97 13.45
C ALA A 118 -24.11 -3.91 13.92
N ALA A 119 -24.11 -5.16 13.45
CA ALA A 119 -23.05 -6.13 13.75
C ALA A 119 -21.69 -5.75 13.12
N THR A 120 -21.73 -4.89 12.12
CA THR A 120 -20.55 -4.42 11.38
C THR A 120 -19.84 -3.30 12.14
N GLU A 121 -20.60 -2.35 12.69
CA GLU A 121 -20.05 -1.23 13.47
C GLU A 121 -19.38 -1.70 14.76
N ASP A 122 -19.99 -2.65 15.49
CA ASP A 122 -19.38 -3.23 16.69
C ASP A 122 -18.08 -3.98 16.38
N ALA A 123 -18.05 -4.76 15.29
CA ALA A 123 -16.86 -5.48 14.86
C ALA A 123 -15.75 -4.52 14.40
N TYR A 124 -16.11 -3.42 13.72
CA TYR A 124 -15.16 -2.40 13.33
C TYR A 124 -14.59 -1.65 14.54
N GLY A 125 -15.43 -1.19 15.47
CA GLY A 125 -14.98 -0.46 16.65
C GLY A 125 -14.02 -1.26 17.52
N GLY A 126 -14.23 -2.58 17.63
CA GLY A 126 -13.30 -3.50 18.30
C GLY A 126 -11.94 -3.59 17.61
N LEU A 127 -11.93 -3.77 16.28
CA LEU A 127 -10.68 -3.86 15.51
C LEU A 127 -9.95 -2.52 15.38
N GLU A 128 -10.67 -1.40 15.26
CA GLU A 128 -10.12 -0.06 15.22
C GLU A 128 -9.42 0.29 16.54
N SER A 129 -10.00 -0.12 17.67
CA SER A 129 -9.38 0.06 19.00
C SER A 129 -8.09 -0.76 19.17
N GLU A 130 -7.95 -1.86 18.43
CA GLU A 130 -6.74 -2.70 18.39
C GLU A 130 -5.78 -2.34 17.24
N ALA A 131 -6.19 -1.43 16.34
CA ALA A 131 -5.43 -1.08 15.15
C ALA A 131 -4.25 -0.17 15.53
N GLY A 132 -3.06 -0.77 15.58
CA GLY A 132 -1.78 -0.06 15.65
C GLY A 132 -1.21 0.21 14.26
N SER A 133 0.05 0.64 14.18
CA SER A 133 0.76 0.87 12.90
C SER A 133 0.98 -0.39 12.05
N ASP A 134 0.65 -1.57 12.59
CA ASP A 134 0.87 -2.88 12.01
C ASP A 134 -0.42 -3.58 11.55
N ARG A 135 -1.58 -2.95 11.76
CA ARG A 135 -2.85 -3.39 11.19
C ARG A 135 -3.48 -2.28 10.37
N ASP A 136 -4.02 -2.65 9.23
CA ASP A 136 -4.82 -1.76 8.38
C ASP A 136 -6.24 -2.32 8.36
N VAL A 137 -7.13 -1.69 9.14
CA VAL A 137 -8.52 -2.10 9.31
C VAL A 137 -9.40 -1.11 8.56
N VAL A 138 -10.13 -1.62 7.59
CA VAL A 138 -11.02 -0.81 6.76
C VAL A 138 -12.40 -1.44 6.74
N LEU A 139 -13.39 -0.68 7.21
CA LEU A 139 -14.78 -1.04 7.01
C LEU A 139 -15.32 -0.45 5.72
N VAL A 140 -15.95 -1.30 4.91
CA VAL A 140 -16.54 -0.91 3.63
C VAL A 140 -17.97 -1.43 3.50
N ALA A 141 -18.92 -0.51 3.37
CA ALA A 141 -20.29 -0.84 2.97
C ALA A 141 -20.39 -0.78 1.44
N VAL A 142 -20.30 -1.93 0.78
CA VAL A 142 -20.37 -2.03 -0.69
C VAL A 142 -21.33 -3.12 -1.13
N SER A 143 -22.10 -2.83 -2.17
CA SER A 143 -23.10 -3.73 -2.75
C SER A 143 -22.52 -4.84 -3.61
N SER A 144 -21.21 -4.81 -3.92
CA SER A 144 -20.54 -5.83 -4.72
C SER A 144 -19.01 -5.73 -4.61
N MET A 145 -18.32 -6.83 -4.97
CA MET A 145 -16.85 -6.85 -5.11
C MET A 145 -16.34 -5.83 -6.14
N ALA A 146 -17.09 -5.59 -7.22
CA ALA A 146 -16.72 -4.57 -8.22
C ALA A 146 -16.72 -3.15 -7.61
N THR A 147 -17.67 -2.86 -6.71
CA THR A 147 -17.72 -1.59 -5.99
C THR A 147 -16.56 -1.48 -4.99
N LEU A 148 -16.21 -2.58 -4.30
CA LEU A 148 -15.05 -2.64 -3.40
C LEU A 148 -13.76 -2.30 -4.14
N ARG A 149 -13.52 -2.95 -5.28
CA ARG A 149 -12.34 -2.73 -6.14
C ARG A 149 -12.22 -1.29 -6.61
N ARG A 150 -13.35 -0.64 -6.92
CA ARG A 150 -13.35 0.77 -7.33
C ARG A 150 -13.12 1.73 -6.17
N ALA A 151 -13.64 1.43 -4.99
CA ALA A 151 -13.53 2.29 -3.82
C ALA A 151 -12.15 2.21 -3.15
N TYR A 152 -11.50 1.03 -3.22
CA TYR A 152 -10.21 0.78 -2.60
C TYR A 152 -9.24 0.08 -3.57
N PRO A 153 -8.82 0.78 -4.63
CA PRO A 153 -7.97 0.20 -5.66
C PRO A 153 -6.61 -0.27 -5.13
N ASN A 154 -6.08 0.29 -4.03
CA ASN A 154 -4.82 -0.11 -3.41
C ASN A 154 -4.73 -1.59 -3.03
N TYR A 155 -5.83 -2.18 -2.55
CA TYR A 155 -5.95 -3.60 -2.23
C TYR A 155 -6.01 -4.51 -3.45
N PHE A 156 -6.08 -3.93 -4.66
CA PHE A 156 -6.18 -4.61 -5.96
C PHE A 156 -5.08 -4.19 -6.94
N LEU A 157 -4.12 -3.37 -6.48
CA LEU A 157 -2.99 -2.94 -7.28
C LEU A 157 -1.96 -4.07 -7.38
N ASP A 158 -1.49 -4.34 -8.59
CA ASP A 158 -0.28 -5.15 -8.77
C ASP A 158 0.94 -4.32 -8.36
N THR A 159 1.28 -4.41 -7.09
CA THR A 159 2.44 -3.74 -6.51
C THR A 159 3.73 -4.51 -6.78
N THR A 160 3.70 -5.68 -7.42
CA THR A 160 4.85 -6.59 -7.56
C THR A 160 6.03 -5.90 -8.25
N ALA A 161 5.77 -5.19 -9.35
CA ALA A 161 6.80 -4.46 -10.08
C ALA A 161 7.46 -3.36 -9.22
N PHE A 162 6.63 -2.62 -8.46
CA PHE A 162 7.13 -1.56 -7.58
C PHE A 162 7.86 -2.12 -6.36
N VAL A 163 7.37 -3.20 -5.74
CA VAL A 163 8.02 -3.90 -4.63
C VAL A 163 9.38 -4.45 -5.06
N ASN A 164 9.47 -5.03 -6.26
CA ASN A 164 10.74 -5.50 -6.81
C ASN A 164 11.72 -4.36 -7.02
N LEU A 165 11.25 -3.22 -7.54
CA LEU A 165 12.07 -2.02 -7.72
C LEU A 165 12.56 -1.47 -6.38
N VAL A 166 11.68 -1.29 -5.40
CA VAL A 166 12.03 -0.84 -4.05
C VAL A 166 13.05 -1.80 -3.43
N SER A 167 12.80 -3.11 -3.50
CA SER A 167 13.70 -4.15 -2.98
C SER A 167 15.08 -4.12 -3.65
N ASP A 168 15.16 -3.81 -4.94
CA ASP A 168 16.42 -3.66 -5.66
C ASP A 168 17.20 -2.41 -5.21
N VAL A 169 16.50 -1.29 -5.01
CA VAL A 169 17.09 -0.02 -4.55
C VAL A 169 17.56 -0.11 -3.10
N VAL A 170 16.79 -0.80 -2.24
CA VAL A 170 17.10 -0.92 -0.81
C VAL A 170 18.04 -2.09 -0.46
N LYS A 171 18.37 -2.96 -1.42
CA LYS A 171 19.41 -4.00 -1.21
C LYS A 171 20.75 -3.32 -0.92
N ALA A 172 21.45 -3.82 0.11
CA ALA A 172 22.80 -3.36 0.41
C ALA A 172 23.72 -3.64 -0.79
N PRO A 173 24.68 -2.74 -1.11
CA PRO A 173 25.66 -3.03 -2.13
C PRO A 173 26.40 -4.32 -1.77
N ARG A 174 26.47 -5.25 -2.72
CA ARG A 174 27.31 -6.45 -2.59
C ARG A 174 28.75 -5.97 -2.38
N ARG A 175 29.31 -6.28 -1.21
CA ARG A 175 30.74 -6.13 -0.94
C ARG A 175 31.55 -6.99 -1.89
#